data_AF-A0ABD1CP93-F1
#
_entry.id   AF-A0ABD1CP93-F1
#
_cell.length_a   1.000
_cell.length_b   1.000
_cell.length_c   1.000
_cell.angle_alpha   90.00
_cell.angle_beta   90.00
_cell.angle_gamma   90.00
#
_symmetry.space_group_name_H-M   'P 1'
#
loop_
_entity.id
_entity.type
_entity.pdbx_description
1 polymer ?
#
loop_
_entity_poly.entity_id
_entity_poly.type
_entity_poly.pdbx_seq_one_letter_code
_entity_poly.pdbx_strand_id
1 'polypeptide(L)'
;MKLFLVLVAMASLVSGIQAAGSILDFVAGNITAQLNTLSANVLTFNNSLIAGDAQISQAFNSWNSALQSGVVAIRDRFQSYPTLSTLGLSSVLSALGSSSFMPLATDPSLANLNSAVQSFAQQTVSQLNMAVQNMKSQPLGIFSAICLLKYGPALTAAPILLGRFGECLTNETARLAIVAQNVSSAFASSASFAQSLFSMSSICTVPTVAQLTPSPYAPSTHCIQAYLSDMAQVPTYVTFADSARWAQTSLINTRVQRCAAFVQADIQDTINRVQSSFGACLRTGN
;
A
#
# COMPACT_ATOMS: atom_id res chain seq x y z
N MET A 1 57.49 -10.66 -40.12
CA MET A 1 56.31 -11.43 -39.63
C MET A 1 56.09 -11.34 -38.13
N LYS A 2 57.12 -11.45 -37.27
CA LYS A 2 56.95 -11.27 -35.80
C LYS A 2 56.41 -9.89 -35.38
N LEU A 3 56.83 -8.80 -36.02
CA LEU A 3 56.36 -7.44 -35.69
C LEU A 3 54.88 -7.20 -36.03
N PHE A 4 54.38 -7.75 -37.15
CA PHE A 4 52.98 -7.62 -37.57
C PHE A 4 52.02 -8.41 -36.66
N LEU A 5 52.42 -9.58 -36.18
CA LEU A 5 51.66 -10.35 -35.19
C LEU A 5 51.56 -9.63 -33.83
N VAL A 6 52.63 -8.94 -33.40
CA VAL A 6 52.62 -8.12 -32.18
C VAL A 6 51.70 -6.90 -32.32
N LEU A 7 51.67 -6.25 -33.49
CA LEU A 7 50.79 -5.11 -33.77
C LEU A 7 49.31 -5.50 -33.82
N VAL A 8 48.96 -6.65 -34.42
CA VAL A 8 47.57 -7.16 -34.43
C VAL A 8 47.13 -7.59 -33.03
N ALA A 9 48.01 -8.25 -32.26
CA ALA A 9 47.74 -8.59 -30.87
C ALA A 9 47.54 -7.34 -30.00
N MET A 10 48.39 -6.32 -30.15
CA MET A 10 48.27 -5.03 -29.45
C MET A 10 47.00 -4.27 -29.85
N ALA A 11 46.63 -4.25 -31.13
CA ALA A 11 45.39 -3.62 -31.58
C ALA A 11 44.15 -4.31 -30.99
N SER A 12 44.11 -5.65 -30.99
CA SER A 12 43.03 -6.43 -30.36
C SER A 12 42.98 -6.24 -28.83
N LEU A 13 44.14 -6.04 -28.18
CA LEU A 13 44.24 -5.69 -26.77
C LEU A 13 43.62 -4.32 -26.49
N VAL A 14 44.01 -3.30 -27.26
CA VAL A 14 43.53 -1.92 -27.08
C VAL A 14 42.02 -1.86 -27.31
N SER A 15 41.50 -2.52 -28.34
CA SER A 15 40.05 -2.62 -28.59
C SER A 15 39.30 -3.38 -27.49
N GLY A 16 39.87 -4.48 -26.98
CA GLY A 16 39.29 -5.27 -25.89
C GLY A 16 39.27 -4.52 -24.55
N ILE A 17 40.31 -3.74 -24.26
CA ILE A 17 40.39 -2.89 -23.05
C ILE A 17 39.37 -1.75 -23.13
N GLN A 18 39.19 -1.15 -24.30
CA GLN A 18 38.21 -0.07 -24.50
C GLN A 18 36.77 -0.57 -24.36
N ALA A 19 36.48 -1.79 -24.86
CA ALA A 19 35.19 -2.46 -24.68
C ALA A 19 34.93 -2.88 -23.22
N ALA A 20 35.98 -3.24 -22.47
CA ALA A 20 35.87 -3.53 -21.04
C ALA A 20 35.52 -2.27 -20.22
N GLY A 21 36.09 -1.12 -20.57
CA GLY A 21 35.76 0.17 -19.95
C GLY A 21 34.29 0.57 -20.15
N SER A 22 33.78 0.46 -21.38
CA SER A 22 32.39 0.83 -21.71
C SER A 22 31.34 -0.08 -21.05
N ILE A 23 31.67 -1.33 -20.76
CA ILE A 23 30.78 -2.26 -20.04
C ILE A 23 30.56 -1.81 -18.61
N LEU A 24 31.57 -1.29 -17.92
CA LEU A 24 31.42 -0.84 -16.55
C LEU A 24 30.53 0.41 -16.47
N ASP A 25 30.68 1.32 -17.42
CA ASP A 25 29.81 2.49 -17.55
C ASP A 25 28.37 2.08 -17.91
N PHE A 26 28.21 1.06 -18.77
CA PHE A 26 26.91 0.46 -19.07
C PHE A 26 26.23 -0.11 -17.82
N VAL A 27 26.96 -0.83 -16.96
CA VAL A 27 26.42 -1.39 -15.72
C VAL A 27 25.95 -0.28 -14.78
N ALA A 28 26.74 0.78 -14.60
CA ALA A 28 26.36 1.93 -13.78
C ALA A 28 25.12 2.67 -14.33
N GLY A 29 25.05 2.86 -15.65
CA GLY A 29 23.88 3.43 -16.32
C GLY A 29 22.62 2.57 -16.13
N ASN A 30 22.75 1.26 -16.19
CA ASN A 30 21.64 0.33 -15.98
C ASN A 30 21.13 0.36 -14.53
N ILE A 31 22.02 0.40 -13.53
CA ILE A 31 21.63 0.59 -12.11
C ILE A 31 20.76 1.85 -11.96
N THR A 32 21.16 2.96 -12.59
CA THR A 32 20.41 4.22 -12.56
C THR A 32 19.03 4.07 -13.19
N ALA A 33 18.93 3.43 -14.36
CA ALA A 33 17.65 3.17 -15.01
C ALA A 33 16.73 2.30 -14.13
N GLN A 34 17.26 1.26 -13.49
CA GLN A 34 16.47 0.38 -12.61
C GLN A 34 16.02 1.09 -11.33
N LEU A 35 16.81 2.02 -10.79
CA LEU A 35 16.40 2.88 -9.66
C LEU A 35 15.26 3.82 -10.04
N ASN A 36 15.24 4.35 -11.26
CA ASN A 36 14.13 5.15 -11.77
C ASN A 36 12.85 4.30 -11.87
N THR A 37 12.95 3.06 -12.35
CA THR A 37 11.82 2.11 -12.37
C THR A 37 11.31 1.81 -10.96
N LEU A 38 12.19 1.57 -9.99
CA LEU A 38 11.81 1.38 -8.59
C LEU A 38 11.05 2.60 -8.05
N SER A 39 11.56 3.81 -8.32
CA SER A 39 10.95 5.06 -7.87
C SER A 39 9.55 5.26 -8.47
N ALA A 40 9.37 4.91 -9.74
CA ALA A 40 8.06 4.92 -10.40
C ALA A 40 7.07 3.93 -9.73
N ASN A 41 7.52 2.71 -9.42
CA ASN A 41 6.69 1.71 -8.74
C ASN A 41 6.28 2.16 -7.31
N VAL A 42 7.19 2.79 -6.57
CA VAL A 42 6.89 3.41 -5.27
C VAL A 42 5.83 4.51 -5.42
N LEU A 43 5.95 5.36 -6.45
CA LEU A 43 4.97 6.41 -6.71
C LEU A 43 3.59 5.82 -7.04
N THR A 44 3.53 4.78 -7.89
CA THR A 44 2.28 4.07 -8.21
C THR A 44 1.62 3.50 -6.95
N PHE A 45 2.39 2.87 -6.06
CA PHE A 45 1.90 2.35 -4.79
C PHE A 45 1.32 3.46 -3.90
N ASN A 46 2.03 4.58 -3.75
CA ASN A 46 1.57 5.73 -2.98
C ASN A 46 0.29 6.35 -3.54
N ASN A 47 0.20 6.48 -4.86
CA ASN A 47 -1.01 6.99 -5.49
C ASN A 47 -2.21 6.07 -5.22
N SER A 48 -1.99 4.75 -5.17
CA SER A 48 -3.04 3.79 -4.81
C SER A 48 -3.48 3.92 -3.35
N LEU A 49 -2.56 4.21 -2.42
CA LEU A 49 -2.90 4.48 -1.01
C LEU A 49 -3.74 5.74 -0.89
N ILE A 50 -3.28 6.85 -1.47
CA ILE A 50 -3.98 8.13 -1.44
C ILE A 50 -5.37 8.01 -2.05
N ALA A 51 -5.51 7.31 -3.18
CA ALA A 51 -6.81 7.07 -3.81
C ALA A 51 -7.74 6.24 -2.91
N GLY A 52 -7.22 5.20 -2.25
CA GLY A 52 -7.98 4.39 -1.30
C GLY A 52 -8.43 5.18 -0.07
N ASP A 53 -7.54 5.97 0.52
CA ASP A 53 -7.85 6.82 1.67
C ASP A 53 -8.89 7.88 1.32
N ALA A 54 -8.78 8.51 0.15
CA ALA A 54 -9.78 9.44 -0.36
C ALA A 54 -11.15 8.77 -0.54
N GLN A 55 -11.19 7.54 -1.07
CA GLN A 55 -12.41 6.76 -1.25
C GLN A 55 -13.07 6.40 0.09
N ILE A 56 -12.29 6.00 1.09
CA ILE A 56 -12.79 5.70 2.44
C ILE A 56 -13.34 6.98 3.09
N SER A 57 -12.59 8.08 3.02
CA SER A 57 -12.99 9.37 3.58
C SER A 57 -14.29 9.90 2.96
N GLN A 58 -14.41 9.80 1.63
CA GLN A 58 -15.63 10.18 0.93
C GLN A 58 -16.84 9.33 1.39
N ALA A 59 -16.67 8.00 1.46
CA ALA A 59 -17.74 7.10 1.90
C ALA A 59 -18.16 7.37 3.36
N PHE A 60 -17.20 7.62 4.24
CA PHE A 60 -17.46 8.04 5.63
C PHE A 60 -18.26 9.36 5.68
N ASN A 61 -17.85 10.38 4.92
CA ASN A 61 -18.53 11.67 4.90
C ASN A 61 -19.98 11.54 4.40
N SER A 62 -20.20 10.74 3.35
CA SER A 62 -21.55 10.44 2.86
C SER A 62 -22.39 9.69 3.89
N TRP A 63 -21.82 8.68 4.56
CA TRP A 63 -22.47 7.95 5.64
C TRP A 63 -22.86 8.87 6.81
N ASN A 64 -21.92 9.68 7.29
CA ASN A 64 -22.15 10.61 8.40
C ASN A 64 -23.24 11.64 8.07
N SER A 65 -23.20 12.21 6.87
CA SER A 65 -24.23 13.15 6.39
C SER A 65 -25.62 12.48 6.32
N ALA A 66 -25.71 11.25 5.81
CA ALA A 66 -26.96 10.51 5.74
C ALA A 66 -27.54 10.22 7.13
N LEU A 67 -26.71 9.84 8.10
CA LEU A 67 -27.14 9.60 9.48
C LEU A 67 -27.61 10.88 10.18
N GLN A 68 -26.86 11.97 10.04
CA GLN A 68 -27.27 13.27 10.60
C GLN A 68 -28.62 13.72 10.03
N SER A 69 -28.81 13.59 8.72
CA SER A 69 -30.09 13.91 8.06
C SER A 69 -31.24 13.04 8.61
N GLY A 70 -31.03 11.73 8.78
CA GLY A 70 -32.03 10.84 9.35
C GLY A 70 -32.40 11.19 10.79
N VAL A 71 -31.43 11.53 11.63
CA VAL A 71 -31.69 11.95 13.03
C VAL A 71 -32.45 13.27 13.09
N VAL A 72 -32.11 14.23 12.23
CA VAL A 72 -32.86 15.50 12.10
C VAL A 72 -34.30 15.22 11.68
N ALA A 73 -34.52 14.35 10.69
CA ALA A 73 -35.87 14.00 10.24
C ALA A 73 -36.72 13.34 11.34
N ILE A 74 -36.14 12.46 12.15
CA ILE A 74 -36.81 11.91 13.34
C ILE A 74 -37.14 13.03 14.34
N ARG A 75 -36.16 13.86 14.68
CA ARG A 75 -36.35 14.95 15.65
C ARG A 75 -37.50 15.86 15.23
N ASP A 76 -37.49 16.32 13.99
CA ASP A 76 -38.48 17.27 13.48
C ASP A 76 -39.88 16.64 13.44
N ARG A 77 -39.98 15.33 13.13
CA ARG A 77 -41.24 14.57 13.21
C ARG A 77 -41.81 14.50 14.63
N PHE A 78 -40.95 14.43 15.64
CA PHE A 78 -41.35 14.28 17.04
C PHE A 78 -41.33 15.58 17.86
N GLN A 79 -41.01 16.72 17.22
CA GLN A 79 -40.86 18.02 17.88
C GLN A 79 -42.13 18.51 18.59
N SER A 80 -43.31 18.09 18.12
CA SER A 80 -44.61 18.47 18.68
C SER A 80 -45.00 17.70 19.95
N TYR A 81 -44.20 16.71 20.39
CA TYR A 81 -44.50 15.88 21.57
C TYR A 81 -43.66 16.30 22.79
N PRO A 82 -44.23 17.07 23.74
CA PRO A 82 -43.49 17.63 24.87
C PRO A 82 -43.05 16.60 25.92
N THR A 83 -43.59 15.37 25.88
CA THR A 83 -43.26 14.28 26.82
C THR A 83 -42.22 13.28 26.28
N LEU A 84 -41.82 13.42 25.01
CA LEU A 84 -40.77 12.59 24.43
C LEU A 84 -39.42 13.03 24.99
N SER A 85 -38.84 12.18 25.83
CA SER A 85 -37.52 12.41 26.41
C SER A 85 -36.48 12.62 25.32
N THR A 86 -35.82 13.79 25.34
CA THR A 86 -34.71 14.12 24.46
C THR A 86 -33.45 13.29 24.73
N LEU A 87 -33.42 12.50 25.81
CA LEU A 87 -32.28 11.66 26.21
C LEU A 87 -31.94 10.58 25.18
N GLY A 88 -32.95 9.98 24.53
CA GLY A 88 -32.70 8.98 23.48
C GLY A 88 -32.09 9.61 22.22
N LEU A 89 -32.59 10.79 21.84
CA LEU A 89 -32.10 11.53 20.67
C LEU A 89 -30.70 12.11 20.91
N SER A 90 -30.44 12.64 22.10
CA SER A 90 -29.11 13.12 22.49
C SER A 90 -28.11 11.97 22.61
N SER A 91 -28.54 10.78 23.04
CA SER A 91 -27.71 9.57 23.03
C SER A 91 -27.34 9.13 21.62
N VAL A 92 -28.28 9.13 20.66
CA VAL A 92 -27.98 8.84 19.24
C VAL A 92 -27.04 9.89 18.66
N LEU A 93 -27.29 11.18 18.89
CA LEU A 93 -26.41 12.27 18.44
C LEU A 93 -25.02 12.19 19.09
N SER A 94 -24.94 11.82 20.36
CA SER A 94 -23.68 11.62 21.08
C SER A 94 -22.95 10.38 20.59
N ALA A 95 -23.65 9.29 20.28
CA ALA A 95 -23.07 8.08 19.71
C ALA A 95 -22.50 8.38 18.33
N LEU A 96 -23.27 9.04 17.46
CA LEU A 96 -22.81 9.52 16.15
C LEU A 96 -21.60 10.44 16.29
N GLY A 97 -21.67 11.41 17.21
CA GLY A 97 -20.57 12.32 17.56
C GLY A 97 -19.31 11.57 18.00
N SER A 98 -19.44 10.55 18.85
CA SER A 98 -18.33 9.71 19.32
C SER A 98 -17.76 8.77 18.25
N SER A 99 -18.59 8.31 17.30
CA SER A 99 -18.17 7.54 16.13
C SER A 99 -17.65 8.41 14.98
N SER A 100 -17.56 9.73 15.17
CA SER A 100 -16.92 10.66 14.23
C SER A 100 -15.40 10.50 14.18
N PHE A 101 -14.83 9.51 14.88
CA PHE A 101 -13.45 9.06 14.66
C PHE A 101 -13.37 8.50 13.24
N MET A 102 -13.03 9.40 12.31
CA MET A 102 -12.62 9.10 10.96
C MET A 102 -11.67 7.88 10.98
N PRO A 103 -11.87 6.87 10.10
CA PRO A 103 -10.81 5.90 9.85
C PRO A 103 -9.54 6.70 9.52
N LEU A 104 -8.48 6.56 10.32
CA LEU A 104 -7.24 7.32 10.20
C LEU A 104 -6.90 7.59 8.72
N ALA A 105 -6.66 8.87 8.38
CA ALA A 105 -6.44 9.35 7.01
C ALA A 105 -5.21 8.74 6.33
N THR A 106 -4.38 8.03 7.09
CA THR A 106 -3.23 7.27 6.62
C THR A 106 -3.08 6.08 7.55
N ASP A 107 -2.91 4.88 6.99
CA ASP A 107 -2.64 3.68 7.77
C ASP A 107 -1.17 3.70 8.26
N PRO A 108 -0.90 3.88 9.57
CA PRO A 108 0.46 3.85 10.12
C PRO A 108 1.22 2.55 9.85
N SER A 109 0.54 1.43 9.61
CA SER A 109 1.20 0.16 9.28
C SER A 109 1.89 0.19 7.92
N LEU A 110 1.47 1.10 7.03
CA LEU A 110 2.03 1.26 5.67
C LEU A 110 2.99 2.45 5.55
N ALA A 111 3.03 3.34 6.56
CA ALA A 111 3.81 4.58 6.54
C ALA A 111 5.31 4.36 6.28
N ASN A 112 5.88 3.25 6.75
CA ASN A 112 7.30 2.92 6.63
C ASN A 112 7.60 1.87 5.55
N LEU A 113 6.58 1.41 4.81
CA LEU A 113 6.77 0.30 3.89
C LEU A 113 7.68 0.67 2.71
N ASN A 114 7.48 1.88 2.15
CA ASN A 114 8.32 2.38 1.07
C ASN A 114 9.77 2.57 1.50
N SER A 115 10.01 3.12 2.70
CA SER A 115 11.37 3.33 3.21
C SER A 115 12.08 2.00 3.47
N ALA A 116 11.35 0.98 3.94
CA ALA A 116 11.88 -0.37 4.08
C ALA A 116 12.30 -0.97 2.72
N VAL A 117 11.42 -0.93 1.71
CA VAL A 117 11.74 -1.45 0.36
C VAL A 117 12.91 -0.69 -0.28
N GLN A 118 12.93 0.64 -0.15
CA GLN A 118 14.05 1.46 -0.64
C GLN A 118 15.35 1.12 0.09
N SER A 119 15.32 0.82 1.39
CA SER A 119 16.51 0.39 2.14
C SER A 119 17.07 -0.93 1.61
N PHE A 120 16.22 -1.94 1.36
CA PHE A 120 16.65 -3.21 0.76
C PHE A 120 17.27 -3.00 -0.64
N ALA A 121 16.67 -2.13 -1.46
CA ALA A 121 17.21 -1.79 -2.76
C ALA A 121 18.56 -1.06 -2.66
N GLN A 122 18.70 -0.09 -1.75
CA GLN A 122 19.97 0.64 -1.53
C GLN A 122 21.09 -0.27 -1.06
N GLN A 123 20.82 -1.23 -0.17
CA GLN A 123 21.79 -2.24 0.24
C GLN A 123 22.24 -3.09 -0.95
N THR A 124 21.31 -3.43 -1.86
CA THR A 124 21.61 -4.18 -3.09
C THR A 124 22.45 -3.35 -4.06
N VAL A 125 22.14 -2.07 -4.23
CA VAL A 125 22.93 -1.11 -5.02
C VAL A 125 24.36 -1.01 -4.48
N SER A 126 24.53 -0.93 -3.16
CA SER A 126 25.86 -0.91 -2.55
C SER A 126 26.68 -2.15 -2.91
N GLN A 127 26.07 -3.34 -2.83
CA GLN A 127 26.75 -4.58 -3.22
C GLN A 127 27.05 -4.66 -4.71
N LEU A 128 26.14 -4.20 -5.57
CA LEU A 128 26.40 -4.10 -7.01
C LEU A 128 27.57 -3.16 -7.31
N ASN A 129 27.59 -1.99 -6.68
CA ASN A 129 28.70 -1.05 -6.83
C ASN A 129 30.02 -1.66 -6.37
N MET A 130 30.06 -2.35 -5.22
CA MET A 130 31.25 -3.08 -4.79
C MET A 130 31.68 -4.15 -5.80
N ALA A 131 30.72 -4.89 -6.39
CA ALA A 131 31.02 -5.89 -7.39
C ALA A 131 31.62 -5.29 -8.67
N VAL A 132 31.05 -4.20 -9.15
CA VAL A 132 31.56 -3.43 -10.30
C VAL A 132 32.96 -2.89 -9.99
N GLN A 133 33.19 -2.31 -8.82
CA GLN A 133 34.52 -1.80 -8.44
C GLN A 133 35.56 -2.91 -8.32
N ASN A 134 35.18 -4.08 -7.79
CA ASN A 134 36.07 -5.25 -7.70
C ASN A 134 36.47 -5.78 -9.08
N MET A 135 35.56 -5.71 -10.06
CA MET A 135 35.89 -6.05 -11.46
C MET A 135 36.76 -4.97 -12.10
N LYS A 136 36.47 -3.69 -11.83
CA LYS A 136 37.23 -2.54 -12.35
C LYS A 136 38.66 -2.47 -11.85
N SER A 137 38.90 -2.86 -10.59
CA SER A 137 40.22 -2.78 -9.96
C SER A 137 41.21 -3.85 -10.44
N GLN A 138 40.77 -4.79 -11.27
CA GLN A 138 41.64 -5.82 -11.83
C GLN A 138 42.58 -5.23 -12.89
N PRO A 139 43.87 -5.58 -12.88
CA PRO A 139 44.82 -5.10 -13.89
C PRO A 139 44.36 -5.54 -15.29
N LEU A 140 44.24 -4.58 -16.20
CA LEU A 140 43.72 -4.79 -17.56
C LEU A 140 44.76 -5.47 -18.47
N GLY A 141 44.69 -6.80 -18.57
CA GLY A 141 45.32 -7.62 -19.61
C GLY A 141 44.29 -8.36 -20.49
N ILE A 142 44.74 -9.16 -21.47
CA ILE A 142 43.84 -9.91 -22.38
C ILE A 142 42.85 -10.78 -21.61
N PHE A 143 43.33 -11.54 -20.63
CA PHE A 143 42.49 -12.47 -19.86
C PHE A 143 41.46 -11.75 -19.00
N SER A 144 41.86 -10.68 -18.30
CA SER A 144 40.92 -9.89 -17.51
C SER A 144 39.87 -9.22 -18.39
N ALA A 145 40.24 -8.74 -19.59
CA ALA A 145 39.28 -8.15 -20.54
C ALA A 145 38.24 -9.18 -21.01
N ILE A 146 38.65 -10.42 -21.33
CA ILE A 146 37.73 -11.50 -21.71
C ILE A 146 36.79 -11.85 -20.55
N CYS A 147 37.31 -12.00 -19.33
CA CYS A 147 36.48 -12.26 -18.15
C CYS A 147 35.49 -11.10 -17.89
N LEU A 148 35.92 -9.86 -18.08
CA LEU A 148 35.07 -8.69 -17.85
C LEU A 148 33.96 -8.56 -18.91
N LEU A 149 34.27 -8.88 -20.17
CA LEU A 149 33.29 -8.98 -21.26
C LEU A 149 32.22 -10.05 -21.00
N LYS A 150 32.61 -11.16 -20.35
CA LYS A 150 31.71 -12.29 -20.04
C LYS A 150 30.84 -12.04 -18.82
N TYR A 151 31.42 -11.53 -17.72
CA TYR A 151 30.75 -11.44 -16.43
C TYR A 151 30.27 -10.03 -16.04
N GLY A 152 30.82 -8.98 -16.66
CA GLY A 152 30.37 -7.60 -16.44
C GLY A 152 28.89 -7.39 -16.79
N PRO A 153 28.44 -7.76 -18.00
CA PRO A 153 27.03 -7.65 -18.39
C PRO A 153 26.09 -8.50 -17.52
N ALA A 154 26.59 -9.62 -16.96
CA ALA A 154 25.81 -10.50 -16.09
C ALA A 154 25.35 -9.81 -14.78
N LEU A 155 26.05 -8.75 -14.33
CA LEU A 155 25.63 -7.91 -13.21
C LEU A 155 24.38 -7.05 -13.49
N THR A 156 23.88 -7.06 -14.72
CA THR A 156 22.68 -6.31 -15.13
C THR A 156 21.58 -7.16 -15.72
N ALA A 157 21.82 -8.46 -15.82
CA ALA A 157 20.86 -9.42 -16.34
C ALA A 157 19.99 -9.97 -15.21
N ALA A 158 18.82 -10.51 -15.56
CA ALA A 158 18.04 -11.30 -14.62
C ALA A 158 18.89 -12.43 -14.02
N PRO A 159 18.81 -12.69 -12.70
CA PRO A 159 17.86 -12.14 -11.71
C PRO A 159 18.24 -10.80 -11.04
N ILE A 160 19.35 -10.16 -11.42
CA ILE A 160 19.86 -8.90 -10.84
C ILE A 160 19.11 -7.69 -11.42
N LEU A 161 17.87 -7.50 -10.96
CA LEU A 161 17.00 -6.41 -11.40
C LEU A 161 16.39 -5.69 -10.18
N LEU A 162 16.76 -4.43 -9.94
CA LEU A 162 16.21 -3.62 -8.85
C LEU A 162 14.71 -3.32 -9.05
N GLY A 163 14.21 -3.41 -10.29
CA GLY A 163 12.77 -3.32 -10.59
C GLY A 163 11.92 -4.34 -9.83
N ARG A 164 12.50 -5.50 -9.46
CA ARG A 164 11.82 -6.56 -8.68
C ARG A 164 11.42 -6.11 -7.28
N PHE A 165 12.15 -5.16 -6.67
CA PHE A 165 11.72 -4.54 -5.42
C PHE A 165 10.43 -3.73 -5.59
N GLY A 166 10.28 -3.07 -6.74
CA GLY A 166 9.07 -2.33 -7.07
C GLY A 166 7.89 -3.25 -7.41
N GLU A 167 8.14 -4.42 -8.01
CA GLU A 167 7.12 -5.46 -8.22
C GLU A 167 6.52 -5.94 -6.90
N CYS A 168 7.31 -6.03 -5.82
CA CYS A 168 6.79 -6.35 -4.49
C CYS A 168 5.71 -5.36 -4.03
N LEU A 169 5.83 -4.07 -4.38
CA LEU A 169 4.83 -3.04 -4.07
C LEU A 169 3.64 -3.12 -5.03
N THR A 170 3.90 -3.14 -6.34
CA THR A 170 2.84 -3.08 -7.35
C THR A 170 1.92 -4.31 -7.32
N ASN A 171 2.44 -5.48 -6.94
CA ASN A 171 1.64 -6.70 -6.77
C ASN A 171 0.58 -6.59 -5.66
N GLU A 172 0.76 -5.71 -4.68
CA GLU A 172 -0.22 -5.52 -3.60
C GLU A 172 -1.17 -4.33 -3.85
N THR A 173 -0.98 -3.55 -4.91
CA THR A 173 -1.84 -2.38 -5.23
C THR A 173 -3.30 -2.77 -5.46
N ALA A 174 -3.55 -3.87 -6.19
CA ALA A 174 -4.91 -4.37 -6.38
C ALA A 174 -5.58 -4.79 -5.07
N ARG A 175 -4.81 -5.37 -4.13
CA ARG A 175 -5.33 -5.72 -2.80
C ARG A 175 -5.62 -4.50 -1.95
N LEU A 176 -4.77 -3.47 -2.00
CA LEU A 176 -5.05 -2.18 -1.35
C LEU A 176 -6.35 -1.57 -1.87
N ALA A 177 -6.57 -1.57 -3.19
CA ALA A 177 -7.80 -1.08 -3.79
C ALA A 177 -9.03 -1.89 -3.31
N ILE A 178 -8.92 -3.22 -3.22
CA ILE A 178 -9.99 -4.08 -2.69
C ILE A 178 -10.28 -3.77 -1.21
N VAL A 179 -9.24 -3.55 -0.39
CA VAL A 179 -9.43 -3.17 1.02
C VAL A 179 -10.20 -1.87 1.13
N ALA A 180 -9.80 -0.84 0.37
CA ALA A 180 -10.52 0.44 0.34
C ALA A 180 -11.98 0.27 -0.13
N GLN A 181 -12.20 -0.48 -1.20
CA GLN A 181 -13.54 -0.77 -1.72
C GLN A 181 -14.43 -1.47 -0.69
N ASN A 182 -13.90 -2.47 0.04
CA ASN A 182 -14.65 -3.21 1.05
C ASN A 182 -15.05 -2.31 2.21
N VAL A 183 -14.13 -1.49 2.72
CA VAL A 183 -14.40 -0.53 3.79
C VAL A 183 -15.45 0.50 3.33
N SER A 184 -15.26 1.11 2.16
CA SER A 184 -16.21 2.05 1.58
C SER A 184 -17.59 1.43 1.35
N SER A 185 -17.67 0.17 0.94
CA SER A 185 -18.95 -0.53 0.76
C SER A 185 -19.67 -0.78 2.07
N ALA A 186 -18.93 -1.04 3.17
CA ALA A 186 -19.53 -1.22 4.49
C ALA A 186 -20.17 0.08 5.01
N PHE A 187 -19.55 1.24 4.74
CA PHE A 187 -20.17 2.54 4.99
C PHE A 187 -21.49 2.70 4.20
N ALA A 188 -21.48 2.37 2.92
CA ALA A 188 -22.67 2.47 2.07
C ALA A 188 -23.79 1.52 2.56
N SER A 189 -23.47 0.25 2.86
CA SER A 189 -24.44 -0.73 3.38
C SER A 189 -25.00 -0.31 4.74
N SER A 190 -24.15 0.20 5.64
CA SER A 190 -24.58 0.74 6.93
C SER A 190 -25.51 1.94 6.75
N ALA A 191 -25.21 2.86 5.81
CA ALA A 191 -26.07 4.00 5.52
C ALA A 191 -27.44 3.54 4.96
N SER A 192 -27.48 2.59 4.03
CA SER A 192 -28.74 2.03 3.50
C SER A 192 -29.55 1.31 4.57
N PHE A 193 -28.91 0.56 5.45
CA PHE A 193 -29.56 -0.08 6.60
C PHE A 193 -30.13 0.98 7.56
N ALA A 194 -29.36 2.01 7.89
CA ALA A 194 -29.85 3.09 8.73
C ALA A 194 -31.05 3.81 8.08
N GLN A 195 -31.00 4.08 6.78
CA GLN A 195 -32.11 4.65 6.02
C GLN A 195 -33.36 3.76 6.05
N SER A 196 -33.21 2.44 5.93
CA SER A 196 -34.35 1.54 6.04
C SER A 196 -34.95 1.58 7.45
N LEU A 197 -34.14 1.64 8.50
CA LEU A 197 -34.62 1.87 9.87
C LEU A 197 -35.36 3.20 10.00
N PHE A 198 -34.81 4.32 9.47
CA PHE A 198 -35.47 5.63 9.46
C PHE A 198 -36.83 5.59 8.74
N SER A 199 -36.94 4.82 7.65
CA SER A 199 -38.17 4.65 6.86
C SER A 199 -39.19 3.68 7.48
N MET A 200 -38.74 2.69 8.25
CA MET A 200 -39.57 1.72 8.99
C MET A 200 -40.27 2.33 10.22
N SER A 201 -40.19 3.64 10.41
CA SER A 201 -40.88 4.41 11.46
C SER A 201 -42.42 4.46 11.32
N SER A 202 -43.03 3.41 10.78
CA SER A 202 -44.42 3.00 10.96
C SER A 202 -44.63 2.08 12.17
N ILE A 203 -43.55 1.61 12.83
CA ILE A 203 -43.60 0.65 13.95
C ILE A 203 -44.31 1.20 15.19
N CYS A 204 -44.15 2.49 15.49
CA CYS A 204 -44.94 3.13 16.54
C CYS A 204 -46.10 3.84 15.84
N THR A 205 -47.32 3.30 15.93
CA THR A 205 -48.53 4.06 15.58
C THR A 205 -48.44 5.41 16.27
N VAL A 206 -48.25 6.47 15.49
CA VAL A 206 -48.22 7.83 16.02
C VAL A 206 -49.65 8.09 16.47
N PRO A 207 -49.95 8.14 17.78
CA PRO A 207 -51.30 8.45 18.20
C PRO A 207 -51.57 9.89 17.76
N THR A 208 -52.75 10.17 17.23
CA THR A 208 -53.12 11.55 16.90
C THR A 208 -52.98 12.42 18.15
N VAL A 209 -52.75 13.73 18.00
CA VAL A 209 -52.59 14.67 19.14
C VAL A 209 -53.75 14.55 20.14
N ALA A 210 -54.94 14.17 19.68
CA ALA A 210 -56.12 13.90 20.51
C ALA A 210 -56.00 12.63 21.39
N GLN A 211 -55.28 11.60 20.93
CA GLN A 211 -55.06 10.32 21.64
C GLN A 211 -53.99 10.41 22.74
N LEU A 212 -53.35 11.58 22.91
CA LEU A 212 -52.25 11.82 23.85
C LEU A 212 -52.63 12.70 25.04
N THR A 213 -53.92 12.82 25.33
CA THR A 213 -54.37 13.32 26.63
C THR A 213 -53.89 12.38 27.75
N PRO A 214 -53.50 12.93 28.91
CA PRO A 214 -52.13 12.79 29.42
C PRO A 214 -51.91 11.46 30.12
N SER A 215 -51.21 10.53 29.47
CA SER A 215 -50.64 9.37 30.14
C SER A 215 -49.12 9.33 29.91
N PRO A 216 -48.29 9.39 30.97
CA PRO A 216 -46.83 9.21 30.85
C PRO A 216 -46.43 7.80 30.38
N TYR A 217 -47.38 6.86 30.27
CA TYR A 217 -47.21 5.48 29.82
C TYR A 217 -47.77 5.22 28.42
N ALA A 218 -47.91 6.25 27.58
CA ALA A 218 -48.34 6.04 26.20
C ALA A 218 -47.38 5.03 25.50
N PRO A 219 -47.88 3.92 24.93
CA PRO A 219 -47.05 2.89 24.29
C PRO A 219 -46.09 3.44 23.21
N SER A 220 -46.44 4.58 22.61
CA SER A 220 -45.62 5.32 21.66
C SER A 220 -44.28 5.76 22.23
N THR A 221 -44.19 6.17 23.50
CA THR A 221 -42.96 6.72 24.09
C THR A 221 -41.90 5.64 24.36
N HIS A 222 -42.33 4.47 24.86
CA HIS A 222 -41.45 3.31 25.05
C HIS A 222 -40.96 2.72 23.72
N CYS A 223 -41.86 2.60 22.75
CA CYS A 223 -41.52 2.16 21.39
C CYS A 223 -40.47 3.07 20.74
N ILE A 224 -40.61 4.40 20.88
CA ILE A 224 -39.65 5.36 20.35
C ILE A 224 -38.31 5.30 21.09
N GLN A 225 -38.30 5.14 22.42
CA GLN A 225 -37.04 4.99 23.18
C GLN A 225 -36.28 3.72 22.83
N ALA A 226 -36.95 2.57 22.68
CA ALA A 226 -36.33 1.32 22.24
C ALA A 226 -35.75 1.46 20.82
N TYR A 227 -36.52 2.06 19.91
CA TYR A 227 -36.08 2.32 18.55
C TYR A 227 -34.84 3.24 18.48
N LEU A 228 -34.84 4.35 19.23
CA LEU A 228 -33.67 5.25 19.31
C LEU A 228 -32.44 4.55 19.92
N SER A 229 -32.65 3.66 20.90
CA SER A 229 -31.57 2.85 21.49
C SER A 229 -30.94 1.90 20.47
N ASP A 230 -31.74 1.28 19.60
CA ASP A 230 -31.23 0.42 18.52
C ASP A 230 -30.49 1.24 17.45
N MET A 231 -30.98 2.44 17.12
CA MET A 231 -30.30 3.34 16.19
C MET A 231 -28.93 3.78 16.69
N ALA A 232 -28.75 3.94 18.01
CA ALA A 232 -27.46 4.27 18.61
C ALA A 232 -26.39 3.17 18.40
N GLN A 233 -26.79 1.94 18.03
CA GLN A 233 -25.87 0.85 17.72
C GLN A 233 -25.36 0.88 16.27
N VAL A 234 -25.98 1.62 15.35
CA VAL A 234 -25.59 1.65 13.92
C VAL A 234 -24.09 1.93 13.70
N PRO A 235 -23.44 2.84 14.45
CA PRO A 235 -22.00 3.07 14.32
C PRO A 235 -21.11 1.86 14.62
N THR A 236 -21.58 0.90 15.44
CA THR A 236 -20.79 -0.31 15.76
C THR A 236 -20.62 -1.23 14.54
N TYR A 237 -21.50 -1.18 13.55
CA TYR A 237 -21.33 -1.97 12.32
C TYR A 237 -20.17 -1.47 11.45
N VAL A 238 -19.87 -0.18 11.54
CA VAL A 238 -18.78 0.46 10.79
C VAL A 238 -17.43 0.19 11.43
N THR A 239 -17.36 0.15 12.77
CA THR A 239 -16.11 -0.11 13.49
C THR A 239 -15.54 -1.50 13.17
N PHE A 240 -16.38 -2.49 12.85
CA PHE A 240 -15.92 -3.80 12.37
C PHE A 240 -15.21 -3.72 11.02
N ALA A 241 -15.75 -2.97 10.06
CA ALA A 241 -15.13 -2.80 8.74
C ALA A 241 -13.77 -2.10 8.84
N ASP A 242 -13.65 -1.08 9.71
CA ASP A 242 -12.36 -0.45 9.97
C ASP A 242 -11.40 -1.41 10.69
N SER A 243 -11.85 -2.19 11.68
CA SER A 243 -11.02 -3.20 12.34
C SER A 243 -10.44 -4.24 11.35
N ALA A 244 -11.23 -4.64 10.36
CA ALA A 244 -10.81 -5.57 9.32
C ALA A 244 -9.79 -4.96 8.35
N ARG A 245 -9.85 -3.63 8.10
CA ARG A 245 -8.84 -2.89 7.32
C ARG A 245 -7.44 -3.13 7.88
N TRP A 246 -7.26 -2.93 9.19
CA TRP A 246 -5.96 -3.04 9.87
C TRP A 246 -5.31 -4.42 9.73
N ALA A 247 -6.10 -5.49 9.78
CA ALA A 247 -5.58 -6.84 9.58
C ALA A 247 -5.09 -7.06 8.14
N GLN A 248 -5.81 -6.51 7.15
CA GLN A 248 -5.44 -6.65 5.73
C GLN A 248 -4.21 -5.80 5.38
N THR A 249 -4.13 -4.56 5.87
CA THR A 249 -2.98 -3.68 5.63
C THR A 249 -1.71 -4.17 6.33
N SER A 250 -1.83 -4.75 7.54
CA SER A 250 -0.72 -5.44 8.21
C SER A 250 -0.21 -6.65 7.42
N LEU A 251 -1.12 -7.43 6.82
CA LEU A 251 -0.75 -8.55 5.95
C LEU A 251 -0.04 -8.08 4.68
N ILE A 252 -0.51 -7.00 4.05
CA ILE A 252 0.14 -6.36 2.91
C ILE A 252 1.55 -5.92 3.29
N ASN A 253 1.71 -5.21 4.41
CA ASN A 253 3.02 -4.79 4.92
C ASN A 253 3.98 -5.99 5.05
N THR A 254 3.54 -7.07 5.71
CA THR A 254 4.34 -8.28 5.90
C THR A 254 4.72 -8.93 4.56
N ARG A 255 3.79 -9.01 3.60
CA ARG A 255 4.03 -9.59 2.28
C ARG A 255 5.05 -8.80 1.47
N VAL A 256 4.93 -7.48 1.45
CA VAL A 256 5.88 -6.62 0.73
C VAL A 256 7.27 -6.73 1.36
N GLN A 257 7.39 -6.65 2.69
CA GLN A 257 8.69 -6.79 3.37
C GLN A 257 9.34 -8.15 3.10
N ARG A 258 8.56 -9.23 3.18
CA ARG A 258 9.06 -10.59 2.89
C ARG A 258 9.47 -10.75 1.43
N CYS A 259 8.69 -10.20 0.49
CA CYS A 259 9.05 -10.17 -0.93
C CYS A 259 10.37 -9.43 -1.15
N ALA A 260 10.52 -8.23 -0.59
CA ALA A 260 11.74 -7.44 -0.71
C ALA A 260 12.96 -8.17 -0.11
N ALA A 261 12.82 -8.81 1.05
CA ALA A 261 13.89 -9.59 1.65
C ALA A 261 14.31 -10.79 0.77
N PHE A 262 13.35 -11.50 0.15
CA PHE A 262 13.66 -12.59 -0.78
C PHE A 262 14.31 -12.09 -2.07
N VAL A 263 13.82 -11.00 -2.65
CA VAL A 263 14.43 -10.37 -3.82
C VAL A 263 15.85 -9.94 -3.51
N GLN A 264 16.09 -9.34 -2.34
CA GLN A 264 17.43 -9.00 -1.87
C GLN A 264 18.31 -10.26 -1.82
N ALA A 265 17.93 -11.27 -1.04
CA ALA A 265 18.74 -12.48 -0.88
C ALA A 265 19.09 -13.15 -2.23
N ASP A 266 18.13 -13.25 -3.14
CA ASP A 266 18.31 -13.82 -4.48
C ASP A 266 19.28 -13.00 -5.35
N ILE A 267 19.15 -11.66 -5.33
CA ILE A 267 20.09 -10.79 -6.05
C ILE A 267 21.49 -10.88 -5.45
N GLN A 268 21.62 -10.84 -4.11
CA GLN A 268 22.91 -10.93 -3.43
C GLN A 268 23.63 -12.24 -3.75
N ASP A 269 22.92 -13.37 -3.69
CA ASP A 269 23.48 -14.67 -4.04
C ASP A 269 23.93 -14.72 -5.51
N THR A 270 23.16 -14.13 -6.42
CA THR A 270 23.54 -14.06 -7.83
C THR A 270 24.77 -13.18 -8.05
N ILE A 271 24.87 -12.02 -7.39
CA ILE A 271 26.07 -11.17 -7.44
C ILE A 271 27.29 -11.97 -6.98
N ASN A 272 27.18 -12.69 -5.86
CA ASN A 272 28.27 -13.53 -5.34
C ASN A 272 28.68 -14.63 -6.32
N ARG A 273 27.72 -15.26 -7.00
CA ARG A 273 27.98 -16.27 -8.04
C ARG A 273 28.68 -15.67 -9.26
N VAL A 274 28.28 -14.49 -9.71
CA VAL A 274 28.94 -13.76 -10.81
C VAL A 274 30.37 -13.38 -10.41
N GLN A 275 30.58 -12.84 -9.21
CA GLN A 275 31.92 -12.49 -8.73
C GLN A 275 32.83 -13.72 -8.56
N SER A 276 32.29 -14.83 -8.05
CA SER A 276 33.03 -16.09 -7.92
C SER A 276 33.45 -16.64 -9.29
N SER A 277 32.55 -16.57 -10.27
CA SER A 277 32.81 -17.01 -11.64
C SER A 277 33.83 -16.10 -12.34
N PHE A 278 33.76 -14.79 -12.11
CA PHE A 278 34.75 -13.84 -12.57
C PHE A 278 36.14 -14.12 -11.96
N GLY A 279 36.22 -14.33 -10.63
CA GLY A 279 37.47 -14.68 -9.95
C GLY A 279 38.02 -16.05 -10.35
N ALA A 280 37.18 -17.00 -10.74
CA ALA A 280 37.62 -18.27 -11.32
C ALA A 280 38.20 -18.08 -12.73
N CYS A 281 37.55 -17.25 -13.55
CA CYS A 281 38.02 -16.91 -14.90
C CYS A 281 39.39 -16.22 -14.86
N LEU A 282 39.61 -15.29 -13.93
CA LEU A 282 40.92 -14.65 -13.76
C LEU A 282 42.03 -15.63 -13.39
N ARG A 283 41.72 -16.68 -12.61
CA ARG A 283 42.70 -17.68 -12.17
C ARG A 283 43.00 -18.75 -13.22
N THR A 284 42.00 -19.11 -14.03
CA THR A 284 42.06 -20.27 -14.93
C THR A 284 42.15 -19.90 -16.41
N GLY A 285 41.84 -18.66 -16.78
CA GLY A 285 41.78 -18.21 -18.17
C GLY A 285 40.58 -18.72 -18.97
N ASN A 286 39.56 -19.33 -18.32
CA ASN A 286 38.36 -19.93 -18.92
C ASN A 286 37.04 -19.27 -18.44
#